data_AF-A0A971PI45-F1
#
_entry.id   AF-A0A971PI45-F1
#
_cell.length_a   1.000
_cell.length_b   1.000
_cell.length_c   1.000
_cell.angle_alpha   90.00
_cell.angle_beta   90.00
_cell.angle_gamma   90.00
#
_symmetry.space_group_name_H-M   'P 1'
#
loop_
_entity.id
_entity.type
_entity.pdbx_description
1 polymer ?
#
loop_
_entity_poly.entity_id
_entity_poly.type
_entity_poly.pdbx_seq_one_letter_code
_entity_poly.pdbx_strand_id
1 'polypeptide(L)'
;MEEKGLCGLLFDLSFSEFVTTRVIKVLFVVGIVFSALGALAMIGAGFAAGAGRGILMLVLSPLVFLLYALVVRVWCELIIVVFRIAENTSRLAGQNKG
;
A
#
# COMPACT_ATOMS: atom_id res chain seq x y z
N MET A 1 -10.45 -8.04 26.58
CA MET A 1 -9.68 -8.33 25.35
C MET A 1 -9.60 -7.01 24.61
N GLU A 2 -8.46 -6.34 24.67
CA GLU A 2 -8.29 -5.02 24.08
C GLU A 2 -8.21 -5.20 22.56
N GLU A 3 -9.29 -4.88 21.85
CA GLU A 3 -9.25 -4.82 20.39
C GLU A 3 -8.31 -3.68 20.01
N LYS A 4 -7.05 -4.01 19.73
CA LYS A 4 -6.08 -3.06 19.18
C LYS A 4 -6.68 -2.50 17.89
N GLY A 5 -7.24 -1.29 17.97
CA GLY A 5 -7.79 -0.58 16.82
C GLY A 5 -6.74 -0.41 15.72
N LEU A 6 -7.17 -0.10 14.50
CA LEU A 6 -6.30 0.03 13.32
C LEU A 6 -5.04 0.88 13.58
N CYS A 7 -5.15 1.95 14.36
CA CYS A 7 -4.00 2.75 14.78
C CYS A 7 -3.04 2.00 15.73
N GLY A 8 -3.58 1.24 16.69
CA GLY A 8 -2.78 0.41 17.58
C GLY A 8 -1.98 -0.66 16.83
N LEU A 9 -2.53 -1.23 15.75
CA LEU A 9 -1.82 -2.17 14.87
C LEU A 9 -0.78 -1.50 13.96
N LEU A 10 -1.02 -0.25 13.53
CA LEU A 10 -0.06 0.50 12.71
C LEU A 10 1.15 1.01 13.53
N PHE A 11 0.96 1.27 14.82
CA PHE A 11 2.01 1.71 15.75
C PHE A 11 2.58 0.57 16.62
N ASP A 12 2.10 -0.67 16.46
CA ASP A 12 2.69 -1.85 17.11
C ASP A 12 3.98 -2.25 16.38
N LEU A 13 5.09 -1.64 16.79
CA LEU A 13 6.44 -1.92 16.26
C LEU A 13 6.92 -3.35 16.59
N SER A 14 6.16 -4.08 17.41
CA SER A 14 6.31 -5.53 17.59
C SER A 14 5.56 -6.24 16.45
N PHE A 15 6.18 -6.30 15.28
CA PHE A 15 5.67 -7.05 14.13
C PHE A 15 5.63 -8.55 14.44
N SER A 16 4.62 -9.00 15.16
CA SER A 16 4.30 -10.41 15.30
C SER A 16 3.99 -10.99 13.91
N GLU A 17 4.51 -12.17 13.60
CA GLU A 17 4.47 -12.87 12.31
C GLU A 17 3.10 -12.83 11.59
N PHE A 18 2.00 -12.91 12.36
CA PHE A 18 0.62 -12.85 11.84
C PHE A 18 0.10 -11.43 11.55
N VAL A 19 0.65 -10.41 12.18
CA VAL A 19 0.27 -9.00 12.00
C VAL A 19 0.78 -8.49 10.66
N THR A 20 1.97 -8.92 10.24
CA THR A 20 2.65 -8.48 9.02
C THR A 20 1.79 -8.63 7.76
N THR A 21 1.16 -9.80 7.53
CA THR A 21 0.33 -10.00 6.34
C THR A 21 -0.96 -9.17 6.36
N ARG A 22 -1.49 -8.90 7.56
CA ARG A 22 -2.70 -8.08 7.75
C ARG A 22 -2.39 -6.59 7.53
N VAL A 23 -1.26 -6.12 8.04
CA VAL A 23 -0.78 -4.73 7.86
C VAL A 23 -0.54 -4.42 6.38
N ILE A 24 0.06 -5.34 5.62
CA ILE A 24 0.32 -5.09 4.19
C ILE A 24 -0.99 -4.95 3.39
N LYS A 25 -2.03 -5.72 3.73
CA LYS A 25 -3.36 -5.54 3.11
C LYS A 25 -3.93 -4.15 3.40
N VAL A 26 -3.77 -3.65 4.63
CA VAL A 26 -4.19 -2.28 5.00
C VAL A 26 -3.38 -1.25 4.22
N LEU A 27 -2.06 -1.41 4.11
CA LEU A 27 -1.19 -0.52 3.33
C LEU A 27 -1.58 -0.48 1.85
N PHE A 28 -1.93 -1.63 1.27
CA PHE A 28 -2.41 -1.68 -0.12
C PHE A 28 -3.70 -0.86 -0.30
N VAL A 29 -4.69 -1.05 0.57
CA VAL A 29 -5.95 -0.30 0.53
C VAL A 29 -5.70 1.19 0.71
N VAL A 30 -4.85 1.57 1.67
CA VAL A 30 -4.45 2.96 1.90
C VAL A 30 -3.76 3.55 0.67
N GLY A 31 -2.85 2.81 0.03
CA GLY A 31 -2.17 3.24 -1.20
C GLY A 31 -3.12 3.45 -2.37
N ILE A 32 -4.13 2.59 -2.54
CA ILE A 32 -5.19 2.76 -3.55
C ILE A 32 -6.07 3.97 -3.26
N VAL A 33 -6.39 4.24 -1.98
CA VAL A 33 -7.15 5.44 -1.59
C VAL A 33 -6.34 6.70 -1.90
N PHE A 34 -5.04 6.71 -1.56
CA PHE A 34 -4.16 7.83 -1.90
C PHE A 34 -4.00 8.04 -3.40
N SER A 35 -3.92 6.96 -4.21
CA SER A 35 -3.85 7.11 -5.66
C SER A 35 -5.15 7.67 -6.24
N ALA A 36 -6.31 7.26 -5.71
CA ALA A 36 -7.61 7.81 -6.10
C ALA A 36 -7.73 9.30 -5.74
N LEU A 37 -7.34 9.67 -4.52
CA LEU A 37 -7.32 11.07 -4.08
C LEU A 37 -6.35 11.91 -4.91
N GLY A 38 -5.16 11.39 -5.22
CA GLY A 38 -4.19 12.05 -6.09
C GLY A 38 -4.72 12.26 -7.51
N ALA A 39 -5.43 11.28 -8.05
CA ALA A 39 -6.09 11.36 -9.36
C ALA A 39 -7.17 12.46 -9.39
N LEU A 40 -8.00 12.54 -8.33
CA LEU A 40 -9.01 13.59 -8.17
C LEU A 40 -8.38 14.98 -7.99
N ALA A 41 -7.33 15.09 -7.18
CA ALA A 41 -6.59 16.33 -6.98
C ALA A 41 -5.96 16.83 -8.28
N MET A 42 -5.40 15.92 -9.09
CA MET A 42 -4.82 16.26 -10.39
C MET A 42 -5.89 16.78 -11.37
N ILE A 43 -7.08 16.17 -11.37
CA ILE A 43 -8.22 16.65 -12.17
C ILE A 43 -8.62 18.06 -11.71
N GLY A 44 -8.83 18.27 -10.41
CA GLY A 44 -9.21 19.56 -9.85
C GLY A 44 -8.19 20.67 -10.15
N ALA A 45 -6.89 20.36 -10.02
CA ALA A 45 -5.81 21.27 -10.38
C ALA A 45 -5.77 21.57 -11.89
N GLY A 46 -6.05 20.56 -12.72
CA GLY A 46 -6.15 20.72 -14.18
C GLY A 46 -7.26 21.69 -14.58
N PHE A 47 -8.45 21.57 -13.97
CA PHE A 47 -9.56 22.49 -14.22
C PHE A 47 -9.29 23.90 -13.67
N ALA A 48 -8.61 24.03 -12.53
CA ALA A 48 -8.20 25.33 -11.99
C ALA A 48 -7.22 26.08 -12.92
N ALA A 49 -6.38 25.35 -13.67
CA ALA A 49 -5.45 25.92 -14.64
C ALA A 49 -6.09 26.25 -16.01
N GLY A 50 -7.35 25.86 -16.24
CA GLY A 50 -8.11 26.15 -17.45
C GLY A 50 -8.83 24.94 -18.05
N ALA A 51 -9.98 25.18 -18.71
CA ALA A 51 -10.87 24.13 -19.20
C ALA A 51 -10.19 23.10 -20.13
N GLY A 52 -9.30 23.55 -21.03
CA GLY A 52 -8.57 22.65 -21.94
C GLY A 52 -7.60 21.72 -21.20
N ARG A 53 -6.92 22.21 -20.15
CA ARG A 53 -6.05 21.40 -19.28
C ARG A 53 -6.87 20.45 -18.40
N GLY A 54 -8.03 20.90 -17.90
CA GLY A 54 -8.96 20.06 -17.13
C GLY A 54 -9.44 18.84 -17.92
N ILE A 55 -9.86 19.03 -19.18
CA ILE A 55 -10.28 17.92 -20.05
C ILE A 55 -9.11 16.96 -20.34
N LEU A 56 -7.92 17.49 -20.58
CA LEU A 56 -6.73 16.66 -20.83
C LEU A 56 -6.38 15.81 -19.60
N MET A 57 -6.40 16.41 -18.40
CA MET A 57 -6.18 15.71 -17.15
C MET A 57 -7.31 14.73 -16.81
N LEU A 58 -8.56 14.97 -17.21
CA LEU A 58 -9.66 14.03 -17.04
C LEU A 58 -9.41 12.70 -17.76
N VAL A 59 -8.83 12.75 -18.96
CA VAL A 59 -8.50 11.55 -19.75
C VAL A 59 -7.19 10.92 -19.28
N LEU A 60 -6.22 11.73 -18.84
CA LEU A 60 -4.91 11.24 -18.41
C LEU A 60 -4.91 10.69 -16.98
N SER A 61 -5.78 11.20 -16.11
CA SER A 61 -5.86 10.83 -14.69
C SER A 61 -6.16 9.34 -14.46
N PRO A 62 -7.10 8.68 -15.16
CA PRO A 62 -7.30 7.23 -15.07
C PRO A 62 -6.05 6.43 -15.41
N LEU A 63 -5.26 6.87 -16.41
CA LEU A 63 -4.01 6.22 -16.80
C LEU A 63 -2.97 6.31 -15.68
N VAL A 64 -2.82 7.51 -15.09
CA VAL A 64 -1.90 7.74 -13.97
C VAL A 64 -2.34 6.97 -12.73
N PHE A 65 -3.64 6.94 -12.43
CA PHE A 65 -4.20 6.15 -11.33
C PHE A 65 -3.85 4.66 -11.49
N LEU A 66 -4.04 4.11 -12.69
CA LEU A 66 -3.80 2.70 -12.97
C LEU A 66 -2.31 2.36 -12.85
N LEU A 67 -1.42 3.21 -13.39
CA LEU A 67 0.02 3.06 -13.21
C LEU A 67 0.43 3.10 -11.74
N TYR A 68 -0.07 4.07 -10.98
CA TYR A 68 0.25 4.21 -9.56
C TYR A 68 -0.28 3.03 -8.73
N ALA A 69 -1.51 2.59 -9.02
CA ALA A 69 -2.10 1.40 -8.40
C ALA A 69 -1.29 0.13 -8.69
N LEU A 70 -0.77 -0.02 -9.92
CA LEU A 70 0.14 -1.11 -10.27
C LEU A 70 1.44 -1.04 -9.49
N VAL A 71 2.06 0.14 -9.39
CA VAL A 71 3.29 0.34 -8.60
C VAL A 71 3.06 -0.04 -7.14
N VAL A 72 1.97 0.45 -6.52
CA VAL A 72 1.60 0.10 -5.14
C VAL A 72 1.40 -1.41 -4.99
N ARG A 73 0.78 -2.08 -5.96
CA ARG A 73 0.59 -3.53 -5.95
C ARG A 73 1.92 -4.27 -5.95
N VAL A 74 2.80 -3.95 -6.90
CA VAL A 74 4.13 -4.56 -7.01
C VAL A 74 4.93 -4.32 -5.73
N TRP A 75 4.88 -3.11 -5.19
CA TRP A 75 5.58 -2.76 -3.96
C TRP A 75 5.09 -3.57 -2.75
N CYS A 76 3.78 -3.71 -2.59
CA CYS A 76 3.20 -4.55 -1.53
C CYS A 76 3.58 -6.03 -1.70
N GLU A 77 3.59 -6.52 -2.93
CA GLU A 77 3.98 -7.90 -3.25
C GLU A 77 5.44 -8.17 -2.90
N LEU A 78 6.35 -7.24 -3.23
CA LEU A 78 7.76 -7.31 -2.83
C LEU A 78 7.93 -7.31 -1.31
N ILE A 79 7.20 -6.45 -0.59
CA ILE A 79 7.23 -6.41 0.88
C ILE A 79 6.80 -7.77 1.45
N ILE A 80 5.70 -8.35 0.96
CA ILE A 80 5.24 -9.69 1.39
C ILE A 80 6.31 -10.74 1.15
N VAL A 81 6.95 -10.73 -0.03
CA VAL A 81 8.00 -11.69 -0.37
C VAL A 81 9.18 -11.59 0.60
N VAL A 82 9.66 -10.37 0.90
CA VAL A 82 10.76 -10.16 1.85
C VAL A 82 10.41 -10.69 3.24
N PHE A 83 9.20 -10.39 3.73
CA PHE A 83 8.76 -10.91 5.03
C PHE A 83 8.64 -12.43 5.05
N ARG A 84 8.11 -13.03 3.97
CA ARG A 84 8.00 -14.48 3.84
C ARG A 84 9.36 -15.17 3.83
N ILE A 85 10.37 -14.54 3.24
CA ILE A 85 11.76 -15.02 3.28
C ILE A 85 12.29 -14.98 4.71
N ALA A 86 12.10 -13.87 5.43
CA ALA A 86 12.56 -13.71 6.81
C ALA A 86 11.93 -14.77 7.74
N GLU A 87 10.63 -15.02 7.59
CA GLU A 87 9.90 -16.07 8.32
C GLU A 87 10.49 -17.47 8.05
N ASN A 88 10.72 -17.79 6.77
CA ASN A 88 11.28 -19.08 6.38
C ASN A 88 12.71 -19.28 6.92
N THR A 89 13.53 -18.24 6.92
CA THR A 89 14.88 -18.28 7.51
C THR A 89 14.84 -18.50 9.02
N SER A 90 13.91 -17.84 9.74
CA SER A 90 13.71 -18.03 11.18
C SER A 90 13.36 -19.48 11.52
N ARG A 91 12.46 -20.10 10.74
CA ARG A 91 12.06 -21.51 10.91
C ARG A 91 13.21 -22.49 10.70
N LEU A 92 14.04 -22.28 9.67
CA LEU A 92 15.22 -23.10 9.39
C LEU A 92 16.28 -23.00 10.50
N ALA A 93 16.50 -21.80 11.05
CA ALA A 93 17.44 -21.60 12.15
C ALA A 93 16.98 -22.27 13.47
N GLY A 94 15.67 -22.40 13.68
CA GLY A 94 15.10 -23.12 14.82
C GLY A 94 15.24 -24.65 14.70
N GLN A 95 15.21 -25.21 13.49
CA GLN A 95 15.37 -26.65 13.27
C GLN A 95 16.82 -27.14 13.43
N ASN A 96 17.82 -26.28 13.23
CA ASN A 96 19.23 -26.65 13.38
C ASN A 96 19.73 -26.65 14.84
N LYS A 97 18.82 -26.47 15.81
CA LYS A 97 19.11 -26.53 17.26
C LYS A 97 18.49 -27.76 17.96
N GLY A 98 17.97 -28.73 17.21
CA GLY A 98 17.59 -30.06 17.70
C GLY A 98 18.50 -31.12 17.11
#